data_AF-A0A9D3Y321-F1
#
_entry.id   AF-A0A9D3Y321-F1
#
_cell.length_a   1.000
_cell.length_b   1.000
_cell.length_c   1.000
_cell.angle_alpha   90.00
_cell.angle_beta   90.00
_cell.angle_gamma   90.00
#
_symmetry.space_group_name_H-M   'P 1'
#
loop_
_entity.id
_entity.type
_entity.pdbx_description
1 polymer ?
#
loop_
_entity_poly.entity_id
_entity_poly.type
_entity_poly.pdbx_seq_one_letter_code
_entity_poly.pdbx_strand_id
1 'polypeptide(L)'
;MATRDLIAREFECLKGEFKFTFNDLKDKQISVIASIVNKVDCMAIFPTGFGKSACYILPPLMMKNMHKRHFYAIVVSPLRSLMNDQVRQLTSMGISAVICGPDISAEEKKGG
;
A
#
# COMPACT_ATOMS: atom_id res chain seq x y z
N MET A 1 5.83 12.73 17.61
CA MET A 1 5.47 11.64 18.55
C MET A 1 4.10 11.05 18.17
N ALA A 2 3.02 11.84 18.16
CA ALA A 2 1.66 11.37 17.86
C ALA A 2 1.47 10.57 16.54
N THR A 3 2.07 11.00 15.42
CA THR A 3 1.88 10.31 14.12
C THR A 3 2.48 8.91 14.10
N ARG A 4 3.60 8.68 14.81
CA ARG A 4 4.27 7.37 14.85
C ARG A 4 3.41 6.36 15.61
N ASP A 5 2.88 6.76 16.76
CA ASP A 5 2.02 5.92 17.59
C ASP A 5 0.72 5.58 16.85
N LEU A 6 0.17 6.54 16.12
CA LEU A 6 -0.98 6.33 15.25
C LEU A 6 -0.68 5.30 14.15
N ILE A 7 0.45 5.43 13.45
CA ILE A 7 0.86 4.47 12.41
C ILE A 7 1.07 3.08 13.00
N ALA A 8 1.72 2.98 14.15
CA ALA A 8 1.94 1.69 14.82
C ALA A 8 0.59 1.03 15.18
N ARG A 9 -0.33 1.79 15.79
CA ARG A 9 -1.66 1.29 16.16
C ARG A 9 -2.44 0.80 14.94
N GLU A 10 -2.51 1.61 13.87
CA GLU A 10 -3.23 1.20 12.67
C GLU A 10 -2.56 0.00 11.98
N PHE A 11 -1.23 -0.08 12.02
CA PHE A 11 -0.52 -1.23 11.46
C PHE A 11 -0.87 -2.53 12.21
N GLU A 12 -0.97 -2.49 13.54
CA GLU A 12 -1.45 -3.64 14.32
C GLU A 12 -2.89 -4.03 13.97
N CYS A 13 -3.79 -3.06 13.82
CA CYS A 13 -5.17 -3.34 13.39
C CYS A 13 -5.22 -4.02 12.02
N LEU A 14 -4.43 -3.51 11.06
CA LEU A 14 -4.38 -4.06 9.71
C LEU A 14 -3.75 -5.47 9.66
N LYS A 15 -2.82 -5.81 10.56
CA LYS A 15 -2.26 -7.17 10.66
C LYS A 15 -3.31 -8.23 11.01
N GLY A 16 -4.39 -7.85 11.69
CA GLY A 16 -5.53 -8.74 11.96
C GLY A 16 -6.48 -8.93 10.77
N GLU A 17 -6.51 -7.97 9.83
CA GLU A 17 -7.42 -7.97 8.67
C GLU A 17 -6.75 -8.54 7.41
N PHE A 18 -5.46 -8.30 7.23
CA PHE A 18 -4.70 -8.64 6.01
C PHE A 18 -3.51 -9.56 6.30
N LYS A 19 -3.20 -10.43 5.33
CA LYS A 19 -2.08 -11.37 5.42
C LYS A 19 -0.76 -10.73 4.95
N PHE A 20 -0.27 -9.72 5.66
CA PHE A 20 1.00 -9.09 5.28
C PHE A 20 2.18 -10.06 5.33
N THR A 21 3.09 -9.94 4.36
CA THR A 21 4.34 -10.73 4.30
C THR A 21 5.50 -10.06 5.03
N PHE A 22 5.29 -8.86 5.58
CA PHE A 22 6.30 -8.10 6.32
C PHE A 22 5.90 -8.05 7.80
N ASN A 23 6.86 -8.30 8.70
CA ASN A 23 6.59 -8.37 10.14
C ASN A 23 6.40 -6.98 10.75
N ASP A 24 7.45 -6.15 10.66
CA ASP A 24 7.51 -4.83 11.28
C ASP A 24 7.94 -3.75 10.31
N LEU A 25 7.46 -2.54 10.56
CA LEU A 25 7.86 -1.35 9.81
C LEU A 25 9.21 -0.84 10.30
N LYS A 26 10.13 -0.66 9.35
CA LYS A 26 11.42 0.00 9.60
C LYS A 26 11.21 1.50 9.76
N ASP A 27 12.07 2.16 10.52
CA ASP A 27 11.96 3.61 10.79
C ASP A 27 11.83 4.45 9.51
N LYS A 28 12.62 4.14 8.48
CA LYS A 28 12.55 4.86 7.21
C LYS A 28 11.21 4.67 6.48
N GLN A 29 10.57 3.50 6.62
CA GLN A 29 9.24 3.26 6.05
C GLN A 29 8.19 4.06 6.82
N ILE A 30 8.27 4.08 8.16
CA ILE A 30 7.38 4.88 9.01
C ILE A 30 7.45 6.36 8.63
N SER A 31 8.64 6.91 8.42
CA SER A 31 8.80 8.32 8.00
C SER A 31 8.10 8.62 6.67
N VAL A 32 8.21 7.73 5.69
CA VAL A 32 7.55 7.91 4.38
C VAL A 32 6.02 7.79 4.52
N ILE A 33 5.55 6.79 5.27
CA ILE A 33 4.11 6.60 5.53
C ILE A 33 3.55 7.83 6.26
N ALA A 34 4.28 8.37 7.24
CA ALA A 34 3.91 9.58 7.94
C ALA A 34 3.81 10.80 7.00
N SER A 35 4.74 10.96 6.06
CA SER A 35 4.63 12.01 5.03
C SER A 35 3.35 11.85 4.20
N ILE A 36 3.05 10.64 3.72
CA ILE A 36 1.87 10.38 2.87
C ILE A 36 0.56 10.62 3.65
N VAL A 37 0.45 10.09 4.88
CA VAL A 37 -0.74 10.28 5.74
C VAL A 37 -0.96 11.76 6.07
N ASN A 38 0.12 12.53 6.24
CA ASN A 38 0.06 13.97 6.45
C ASN A 38 -0.09 14.77 5.15
N LYS A 39 -0.26 14.12 3.99
CA LYS A 39 -0.41 14.74 2.67
C LYS A 39 0.78 15.64 2.29
N VAL A 40 1.98 15.21 2.69
CA VAL A 40 3.25 15.87 2.35
C VAL A 40 3.94 15.04 1.29
N ASP A 41 4.30 15.68 0.18
CA ASP A 41 5.07 15.05 -0.89
C ASP A 41 6.43 14.58 -0.37
N CYS A 42 6.88 13.41 -0.84
CA CYS A 42 8.16 12.84 -0.42
C CYS A 42 8.86 12.08 -1.55
N MET A 43 10.18 12.14 -1.54
CA MET A 43 11.04 11.28 -2.36
C MET A 43 11.72 10.26 -1.46
N ALA A 44 11.47 8.98 -1.72
CA ALA A 44 12.05 7.87 -0.95
C ALA A 44 12.97 7.02 -1.84
N ILE A 45 14.23 6.88 -1.45
CA ILE A 45 15.20 6.02 -2.11
C ILE A 45 15.49 4.84 -1.20
N PHE A 46 15.09 3.64 -1.65
CA PHE A 46 15.34 2.40 -0.92
C PHE A 46 16.09 1.39 -1.79
N PRO A 47 16.99 0.60 -1.19
CA PRO A 47 17.58 -0.53 -1.89
C PRO A 47 16.50 -1.58 -2.22
N THR A 48 16.78 -2.40 -3.24
CA THR A 48 15.92 -3.55 -3.57
C THR A 48 15.75 -4.45 -2.35
N GLY A 49 14.55 -5.02 -2.17
CA GLY A 49 14.23 -5.87 -1.01
C GLY A 49 14.00 -5.11 0.31
N PHE A 50 14.18 -3.79 0.37
CA PHE A 50 13.95 -3.04 1.62
C PHE A 50 12.49 -3.01 2.07
N GLY A 51 11.55 -3.31 1.17
CA GLY A 51 10.12 -3.26 1.43
C GLY A 51 9.46 -1.94 1.04
N LYS A 52 9.91 -1.30 -0.06
CA LYS A 52 9.35 -0.01 -0.52
C LYS A 52 7.84 -0.03 -0.75
N SER A 53 7.29 -1.21 -1.05
CA SER A 53 5.86 -1.38 -1.34
C SER A 53 4.97 -1.07 -0.15
N ALA A 54 5.41 -1.39 1.07
CA ALA A 54 4.66 -1.07 2.28
C ALA A 54 4.34 0.43 2.38
N CYS A 55 5.24 1.29 1.89
CA CYS A 55 5.09 2.74 1.97
C CYS A 55 3.94 3.29 1.13
N TYR A 56 3.49 2.61 0.07
CA TYR A 56 2.32 3.05 -0.72
C TYR A 56 1.10 2.15 -0.54
N ILE A 57 1.27 0.91 -0.04
CA ILE A 57 0.14 -0.01 0.24
C ILE A 57 -0.56 0.36 1.54
N LEU A 58 0.18 0.65 2.60
CA LEU A 58 -0.40 0.89 3.92
C LEU A 58 -1.19 2.20 4.05
N PRO A 59 -0.73 3.36 3.52
CA PRO A 59 -1.44 4.61 3.70
C PRO A 59 -2.93 4.60 3.32
N PRO A 60 -3.37 4.09 2.15
CA PRO A 60 -4.80 4.07 1.83
C PRO A 60 -5.62 3.20 2.78
N LEU A 61 -5.06 2.09 3.27
CA LEU A 61 -5.73 1.22 4.25
C LEU A 61 -5.87 1.91 5.60
N MET A 62 -4.78 2.53 6.08
CA MET A 62 -4.76 3.30 7.32
C MET A 62 -5.75 4.47 7.26
N MET A 63 -5.73 5.25 6.17
CA MET A 63 -6.63 6.40 6.00
C MET A 63 -8.10 5.96 5.90
N LYS A 64 -8.39 4.80 5.31
CA LYS A 64 -9.75 4.24 5.28
C LYS A 64 -10.29 4.01 6.69
N ASN A 65 -9.48 3.40 7.56
CA ASN A 65 -9.85 3.17 8.96
C ASN A 65 -10.03 4.49 9.74
N MET A 66 -9.12 5.44 9.57
CA MET A 66 -9.15 6.73 10.27
C MET A 66 -10.32 7.63 9.86
N HIS A 67 -10.65 7.69 8.56
CA HIS A 67 -11.59 8.68 8.02
C HIS A 67 -12.92 8.09 7.55
N LYS A 68 -13.11 6.76 7.65
CA LYS A 68 -14.32 6.04 7.23
C LYS A 68 -14.76 6.33 5.78
N ARG A 69 -13.77 6.49 4.88
CA ARG A 69 -13.97 6.72 3.44
C ARG A 69 -12.96 5.91 2.63
N HIS A 70 -13.22 5.66 1.35
CA HIS A 70 -12.28 4.97 0.49
C HIS A 70 -11.08 5.86 0.14
N PHE A 71 -9.89 5.27 0.21
CA PHE A 71 -8.65 5.84 -0.28
C PHE A 71 -7.99 4.85 -1.23
N TYR A 72 -7.34 5.36 -2.26
CA TYR A 72 -6.70 4.57 -3.30
C TYR A 72 -5.25 5.01 -3.44
N ALA A 73 -4.35 4.04 -3.60
CA ALA A 73 -3.00 4.30 -4.07
C ALA A 73 -2.95 4.04 -5.57
N ILE A 74 -2.51 5.04 -6.33
CA ILE A 74 -2.20 4.89 -7.76
C ILE A 74 -0.70 4.65 -7.87
N VAL A 75 -0.33 3.44 -8.31
CA VAL A 75 1.08 3.04 -8.46
C VAL A 75 1.40 2.99 -9.95
N VAL A 76 2.30 3.87 -10.39
CA VAL A 76 2.78 3.89 -11.77
C VAL A 76 4.02 3.01 -11.87
N SER A 77 3.99 2.04 -12.78
CA SER A 77 5.08 1.10 -13.01
C SER A 77 5.33 0.93 -14.52
N PRO A 78 6.59 0.90 -14.97
CA PRO A 78 6.92 0.76 -16.38
C PRO A 78 6.72 -0.66 -16.93
N LEU A 79 6.68 -1.69 -16.07
CA LEU A 79 6.71 -3.09 -16.50
C LEU A 79 5.41 -3.82 -16.14
N ARG A 80 4.68 -4.31 -17.15
CA ARG A 80 3.43 -5.07 -16.95
C ARG A 80 3.63 -6.34 -16.12
N SER A 81 4.74 -7.06 -16.33
CA SER A 81 5.05 -8.25 -15.51
C SER A 81 5.13 -7.90 -14.02
N LEU A 82 5.78 -6.79 -13.69
CA LEU A 82 5.90 -6.33 -12.30
C LEU A 82 4.53 -5.94 -11.73
N MET A 83 3.67 -5.30 -12.55
CA MET A 83 2.30 -4.97 -12.14
C MET A 83 1.47 -6.22 -11.85
N ASN A 84 1.57 -7.25 -12.69
CA ASN A 84 0.89 -8.54 -12.48
C ASN A 84 1.32 -9.21 -11.17
N ASP A 85 2.62 -9.20 -10.88
CA ASP A 85 3.15 -9.76 -9.63
C ASP A 85 2.67 -8.97 -8.40
N GLN A 86 2.62 -7.64 -8.50
CA GLN A 86 2.09 -6.79 -7.44
C GLN A 86 0.59 -7.02 -7.19
N VAL A 87 -0.23 -7.10 -8.25
CA VAL A 87 -1.68 -7.36 -8.10
C VAL A 87 -1.94 -8.76 -7.55
N ARG A 88 -1.23 -9.79 -8.03
CA ARG A 88 -1.33 -11.15 -7.47
C ARG A 88 -0.94 -11.18 -5.99
N GLN A 89 0.13 -10.49 -5.62
CA GLN A 89 0.55 -10.41 -4.22
C GLN A 89 -0.52 -9.69 -3.37
N LEU A 90 -1.00 -8.52 -3.78
CA LEU A 90 -2.01 -7.76 -3.05
C LEU A 90 -3.32 -8.52 -2.86
N THR A 91 -3.83 -9.14 -3.93
CA THR A 91 -5.06 -9.94 -3.88
C THR A 91 -4.90 -11.15 -2.97
N SER A 92 -3.73 -11.82 -2.97
CA SER A 92 -3.43 -12.91 -2.03
C SER A 92 -3.41 -12.47 -0.56
N MET A 93 -3.12 -11.19 -0.30
CA MET A 93 -3.17 -10.58 1.04
C MET A 93 -4.59 -10.16 1.46
N GLY A 94 -5.59 -10.26 0.58
CA GLY A 94 -6.95 -9.75 0.79
C GLY A 94 -7.14 -8.30 0.37
N ILE A 95 -6.16 -7.69 -0.30
CA ILE A 95 -6.18 -6.27 -0.71
C ILE A 95 -6.66 -6.18 -2.15
N SER A 96 -7.76 -5.45 -2.38
CA SER A 96 -8.26 -5.17 -3.74
C SER A 96 -7.25 -4.34 -4.52
N ALA A 97 -6.82 -4.87 -5.67
CA ALA A 97 -5.92 -4.19 -6.61
C ALA A 97 -6.26 -4.58 -8.04
N VAL A 98 -6.11 -3.65 -8.97
CA VAL A 98 -6.38 -3.86 -10.39
C VAL A 98 -5.33 -3.14 -11.22
N ILE A 99 -5.06 -3.66 -12.41
CA ILE A 99 -4.18 -3.00 -13.38
C ILE A 99 -5.03 -2.10 -14.29
N CYS A 100 -4.57 -0.86 -14.47
CA CYS A 100 -5.11 0.05 -15.46
C CYS A 100 -4.13 0.24 -16.63
N GLY A 101 -4.58 0.08 -17.87
CA GLY A 101 -3.77 0.21 -19.08
C GLY A 101 -4.56 -0.14 -20.37
N PRO A 102 -3.93 -0.04 -21.54
CA PRO A 102 -4.61 -0.26 -22.83
C PRO A 102 -5.15 -1.69 -23.03
N ASP A 103 -4.52 -2.70 -22.41
CA ASP A 103 -4.83 -4.12 -22.65
C ASP A 103 -5.74 -4.74 -21.56
N ILE A 104 -6.63 -3.98 -20.92
CA ILE A 104 -7.57 -4.55 -19.94
C ILE A 104 -8.66 -5.31 -20.71
N SER A 105 -8.60 -6.64 -20.66
CA SER A 105 -9.70 -7.49 -21.13
C SER A 105 -10.98 -7.17 -20.33
N ALA A 106 -12.16 -7.25 -20.95
CA ALA A 106 -13.43 -6.86 -20.33
C ALA A 106 -13.76 -7.64 -19.04
N GLU A 107 -13.09 -8.76 -18.79
CA GLU A 107 -13.24 -9.62 -17.62
C GLU A 107 -12.56 -9.06 -16.36
N GLU A 108 -11.44 -8.33 -16.51
CA GLU A 108 -10.73 -7.68 -15.38
C GLU A 108 -11.41 -6.39 -14.89
N LYS A 109 -12.39 -5.86 -15.63
CA LYS A 109 -13.15 -4.65 -15.23
C LYS A 109 -14.11 -4.87 -14.06
N LYS A 110 -14.44 -6.13 -13.75
CA LYS A 110 -15.32 -6.47 -12.62
C LYS A 110 -14.47 -6.81 -11.41
N GLY A 111 -14.11 -5.79 -10.63
CA GLY A 111 -13.63 -5.98 -9.27
C GLY A 111 -14.68 -6.77 -8.47
N GLY A 112 -14.26 -7.88 -7.86
CA GLY A 112 -15.05 -8.64 -6.90
C GLY A 112 -15.20 -7.90 -5.58
#